data_AF-A0A969IM67-F1
#
_entry.id   AF-A0A969IM67-F1
#
_cell.length_a   1.000
_cell.length_b   1.000
_cell.length_c   1.000
_cell.angle_alpha   90.00
_cell.angle_beta   90.00
_cell.angle_gamma   90.00
#
_symmetry.space_group_name_H-M   'P 1'
#
loop_
_entity.id
_entity.type
_entity.pdbx_description
1 polymer ?
#
loop_
_entity_poly.entity_id
_entity_poly.type
_entity_poly.pdbx_seq_one_letter_code
_entity_poly.pdbx_strand_id
1 'polypeptide(L)' 'MGDLVNLNKFRKQRQRAGGALQAAENRIRFGRDKAERTRIRAEQDRQGRTLEGKRLEDSGPEDAN' A
#
# COMPACT_ATOMS: atom_id res chain seq x y z
N MET A 1 -24.75 -32.37 25.59
CA MET A 1 -23.35 -32.03 25.92
C MET A 1 -23.02 -30.73 25.21
N GLY A 2 -22.86 -29.61 25.93
CA GLY A 2 -22.57 -28.32 25.30
C GLY A 2 -21.10 -27.98 25.46
N ASP A 3 -20.38 -27.78 24.35
CA ASP A 3 -18.97 -27.38 24.40
C ASP A 3 -18.85 -25.93 24.89
N LEU A 4 -18.19 -25.75 26.03
CA LEU A 4 -17.95 -24.45 26.62
C LEU A 4 -16.78 -23.77 25.92
N VAL A 5 -17.08 -23.01 24.85
CA VAL A 5 -16.05 -22.33 24.06
C VAL A 5 -15.57 -21.07 24.79
N ASN A 6 -14.28 -21.03 25.13
CA ASN A 6 -13.68 -19.86 25.77
C ASN A 6 -13.44 -18.73 24.75
N LEU A 7 -14.36 -17.76 24.74
CA LEU A 7 -14.32 -16.60 23.84
C LEU A 7 -13.06 -15.74 24.00
N ASN A 8 -12.45 -15.70 25.19
CA ASN A 8 -11.22 -14.93 25.41
C ASN A 8 -10.04 -15.53 24.67
N LYS A 9 -9.93 -16.87 24.63
CA LYS A 9 -8.87 -17.55 23.85
C LYS A 9 -9.05 -17.28 22.35
N PHE A 10 -10.28 -17.36 21.86
CA PHE A 10 -10.61 -17.07 20.46
C PHE A 10 -10.27 -15.63 20.06
N ARG A 11 -10.67 -14.64 20.86
CA ARG A 11 -10.34 -13.22 20.63
C ARG A 11 -8.83 -12.99 20.58
N LYS A 12 -8.08 -13.57 21.53
CA LYS A 12 -6.61 -13.48 21.56
C LYS A 12 -5.97 -14.13 20.33
N GLN A 13 -6.49 -15.27 19.88
CA GLN A 13 -6.00 -15.93 18.67
C GLN A 13 -6.22 -15.07 17.42
N ARG A 14 -7.41 -14.49 17.27
CA ARG A 14 -7.72 -13.56 16.16
C ARG A 14 -6.82 -12.32 16.19
N GLN A 15 -6.57 -11.75 17.36
CA GLN A 15 -5.66 -10.60 17.51
C GLN A 15 -4.22 -10.96 17.13
N ARG A 16 -3.72 -12.12 17.57
CA ARG A 16 -2.38 -12.60 17.18
C ARG A 16 -2.27 -12.85 15.67
N ALA A 17 -3.31 -13.41 15.05
CA ALA A 17 -3.35 -13.61 13.60
C ALA A 17 -3.30 -12.28 12.84
N GLY A 18 -4.06 -11.27 13.27
CA GLY A 18 -4.00 -9.92 12.70
C GLY A 18 -2.62 -9.27 12.83
N GLY A 19 -1.99 -9.38 14.00
CA GLY A 19 -0.65 -8.86 14.23
C GLY A 19 0.43 -9.56 13.39
N ALA A 20 0.30 -10.86 13.12
CA ALA A 20 1.22 -11.60 12.26
C ALA A 20 1.17 -11.12 10.80
N LEU A 21 -0.02 -10.83 10.27
CA LEU A 21 -0.19 -10.27 8.93
C LEU A 21 0.45 -8.88 8.81
N GLN A 22 0.17 -8.00 9.77
CA GLN A 22 0.78 -6.66 9.83
C GLN A 22 2.30 -6.75 9.95
N ALA A 23 2.82 -7.68 10.75
CA ALA A 23 4.26 -7.90 10.88
C ALA A 23 4.89 -8.39 9.58
N ALA A 24 4.23 -9.28 8.84
CA ALA A 24 4.71 -9.73 7.53
C ALA A 24 4.74 -8.58 6.52
N GLU A 25 3.67 -7.79 6.44
CA GLU A 25 3.59 -6.61 5.59
C GLU A 25 4.66 -5.57 5.95
N ASN A 26 4.89 -5.36 7.25
CA ASN A 26 5.93 -4.48 7.76
C ASN A 26 7.34 -5.03 7.47
N ARG A 27 7.60 -6.34 7.54
CA ARG A 27 8.89 -6.90 7.11
C ARG A 27 9.15 -6.67 5.62
N ILE A 28 8.12 -6.76 4.77
CA ILE A 28 8.27 -6.48 3.34
C ILE A 28 8.50 -4.98 3.11
N ARG A 29 7.73 -4.12 3.80
CA ARG A 29 7.79 -2.66 3.66
C ARG A 29 9.06 -2.04 4.26
N PHE A 30 9.49 -2.53 5.42
CA PHE A 30 10.61 -1.99 6.21
C PHE A 30 11.88 -2.84 6.15
N GLY A 31 11.79 -4.11 5.76
CA GLY A 31 12.95 -4.97 5.51
C GLY A 31 13.51 -4.86 4.09
N ARG A 32 12.81 -4.17 3.17
CA ARG A 32 13.44 -3.67 1.95
C ARG A 32 14.53 -2.66 2.32
N ASP A 33 15.69 -2.83 1.70
CA ASP A 33 16.84 -1.98 1.94
C ASP A 33 16.50 -0.50 1.66
N LYS A 34 17.07 0.40 2.46
CA LYS A 34 16.89 1.85 2.33
C LYS A 34 17.26 2.32 0.92
N ALA A 35 18.26 1.67 0.29
CA ALA A 35 18.65 1.92 -1.09
C ALA A 35 17.53 1.57 -2.09
N GLU A 36 16.86 0.44 -1.91
CA GLU A 36 15.77 -0.03 -2.78
C GLU A 36 14.52 0.85 -2.65
N ARG A 37 14.14 1.22 -1.42
CA ARG A 37 13.04 2.18 -1.18
C ARG A 37 13.30 3.54 -1.82
N THR A 38 14.53 4.03 -1.75
CA THR A 38 14.92 5.32 -2.34
C THR A 38 14.87 5.25 -3.87
N ARG A 39 15.33 4.14 -4.46
CA ARG A 39 15.27 3.90 -5.91
C ARG A 39 13.82 3.88 -6.42
N ILE A 40 12.94 3.12 -5.76
CA ILE A 40 11.52 3.05 -6.13
C ILE A 40 10.86 4.42 -6.03
N ARG A 41 11.13 5.17 -4.95
CA ARG A 41 10.59 6.53 -4.79
C ARG A 41 11.08 7.47 -5.90
N ALA A 42 12.38 7.46 -6.19
CA ALA A 42 12.94 8.26 -7.27
C ALA A 42 12.41 7.86 -8.66
N GLU A 43 12.09 6.58 -8.87
CA GLU A 43 11.44 6.10 -10.08
C GLU A 43 9.99 6.57 -10.19
N GLN A 44 9.21 6.47 -9.10
CA GLN A 44 7.85 7.00 -9.02
C GLN A 44 7.82 8.52 -9.25
N ASP A 45 8.75 9.27 -8.67
CA ASP A 45 8.85 10.72 -8.85
C ASP A 45 9.24 11.10 -10.29
N ARG A 46 10.04 10.27 -10.98
CA ARG A 46 10.36 10.45 -12.41
C ARG A 46 9.16 10.14 -13.28
N GLN A 47 8.44 9.05 -12.99
CA GLN A 47 7.22 8.68 -13.70
C GLN A 47 6.14 9.75 -13.52
N GLY A 48 5.93 10.25 -12.30
CA GLY A 48 5.01 11.33 -12.00
C GLY A 48 5.31 12.59 -12.80
N ARG A 49 6.57 13.05 -12.81
CA ARG A 49 7.01 14.19 -13.62
C ARG A 49 6.84 13.96 -15.12
N THR A 50 7.08 12.74 -15.59
CA THR A 50 6.88 12.39 -17.00
C THR A 50 5.41 12.43 -17.40
N LEU A 51 4.52 11.97 -16.51
CA LEU A 51 3.08 12.01 -16.71
C LEU A 51 2.54 13.44 -16.60
N GLU A 52 3.06 14.23 -15.68
CA GLU A 52 2.73 15.65 -15.51
C GLU A 52 3.14 16.48 -16.73
N GLY A 53 4.36 16.30 -17.25
CA GLY A 53 4.79 16.95 -18.49
C GLY A 53 4.09 16.46 -19.76
N LYS A 54 3.42 15.30 -19.69
CA LYS A 54 2.57 14.75 -20.76
C LYS A 54 1.09 14.95 -20.48
N ARG A 55 0.74 15.66 -19.40
CA ARG A 55 -0.64 16.02 -19.11
C ARG A 55 -1.03 17.06 -20.14
N LEU A 56 -1.77 16.61 -21.15
CA LEU A 56 -2.55 17.52 -21.96
C LEU A 56 -3.55 18.15 -20.99
N GLU A 57 -3.36 19.42 -20.65
CA GLU A 57 -4.46 20.19 -20.08
C GLU A 57 -5.64 19.98 -21.02
N ASP A 58 -6.78 19.62 -20.47
CA ASP A 58 -8.01 19.45 -21.23
C ASP A 58 -8.48 20.82 -21.72
N SER A 59 -7.72 21.44 -22.61
CA SER A 59 -8.21 22.44 -23.55
C SER A 59 -8.86 21.67 -24.69
N GLY A 60 -10.04 21.12 -24.39
CA GLY A 60 -11.03 20.77 -25.39
C GLY A 60 -11.34 21.99 -26.27
N PRO A 61 -11.79 21.75 -27.51
CA PRO A 61 -11.46 22.54 -28.68
C PRO A 61 -12.17 23.90 -28.72
N GLU A 62 -11.40 24.98 -28.87
CA GLU A 62 -11.89 26.28 -29.36
C GLU A 62 -11.85 26.37 -30.89
N ASP A 63 -12.10 25.27 -31.60
CA ASP A 63 -12.19 25.24 -33.07
C ASP A 63 -13.63 24.94 -33.51
N ALA A 64 -14.53 25.90 -33.29
CA ALA A 64 -15.85 25.95 -33.93
C ALA A 64 -16.04 27.35 -34.55
N ASN A 65 -15.53 27.52 -35.77
CA ASN A 65 -15.86 28.60 -36.69
C ASN A 65 -16.24 27.99 -38.04
#